data_AF-W5YVJ7-F1
#
_entry.id   AF-W5YVJ7-F1
#
_cell.length_a   1.000
_cell.length_b   1.000
_cell.length_c   1.000
_cell.angle_alpha   90.00
_cell.angle_beta   90.00
_cell.angle_gamma   90.00
#
_symmetry.space_group_name_H-M   'P 1'
#
loop_
_entity.id
_entity.type
_entity.pdbx_description
1 polymer ?
#
loop_
_entity_poly.entity_id
_entity_poly.type
_entity_poly.pdbx_seq_one_letter_code
_entity_poly.pdbx_strand_id
1 'polypeptide(L)'
;MSWREIALLRTFARYMRQIRFSNSQTFISNTLVNHVDLTRLLLEFFEVRFNPERYQSEGKSAAAQQKLEIEFNAGLDEVENLSEDRVLRLFLELMQATLRTNYYQPDGEGKTKPYISVKFDPSRIPDMPLPMPMFEIFVYSPRVEGVHLRGGKVARGGLRWSDRFEDYRTEILGLVKAQQVKNAVIVPVGAKGGFVAKRLPDMSDREASRPRVSRPIKRSSVACWTLPTTWWTPVSSRQRR
;
A
#
# COMPACT_ATOMS: atom_id res chain seq x y z
N MET A 1 1.03 7.53 19.70
CA MET A 1 0.67 7.31 18.29
C MET A 1 -0.66 7.97 17.99
N SER A 2 -0.77 8.68 16.89
CA SER A 2 -2.03 9.23 16.38
C SER A 2 -2.91 8.14 15.76
N TRP A 3 -4.21 8.39 15.64
CA TRP A 3 -5.12 7.46 14.95
C TRP A 3 -4.70 7.21 13.49
N ARG A 4 -4.01 8.17 12.86
CA ARG A 4 -3.57 8.12 11.47
C ARG A 4 -2.34 7.22 11.31
N GLU A 5 -1.39 7.27 12.24
CA GLU A 5 -0.26 6.34 12.31
C GLU A 5 -0.74 4.91 12.53
N ILE A 6 -1.74 4.70 13.39
CA ILE A 6 -2.36 3.39 13.57
C ILE A 6 -3.02 2.92 12.26
N ALA A 7 -3.67 3.81 11.50
CA ALA A 7 -4.23 3.47 10.20
C ALA A 7 -3.15 3.11 9.17
N LEU A 8 -1.97 3.72 9.23
CA LEU A 8 -0.82 3.38 8.40
C LEU A 8 -0.30 1.98 8.71
N LEU A 9 -0.04 1.67 9.98
CA LEU A 9 0.42 0.34 10.41
C LEU A 9 -0.60 -0.74 10.03
N ARG A 10 -1.90 -0.46 10.23
CA ARG A 10 -2.98 -1.33 9.74
C ARG A 10 -2.95 -1.51 8.23
N THR A 11 -2.61 -0.48 7.45
CA THR A 11 -2.52 -0.60 5.98
C THR A 11 -1.50 -1.67 5.59
N PHE A 12 -0.29 -1.63 6.16
CA PHE A 12 0.75 -2.63 5.87
C PHE A 12 0.39 -4.01 6.41
N ALA A 13 -0.11 -4.13 7.65
CA ALA A 13 -0.54 -5.42 8.21
C ALA A 13 -1.64 -6.10 7.36
N ARG A 14 -2.57 -5.31 6.81
CA ARG A 14 -3.64 -5.81 5.92
C ARG A 14 -3.10 -6.24 4.56
N TYR A 15 -2.05 -5.59 4.07
CA TYR A 15 -1.36 -6.01 2.86
C TYR A 15 -0.56 -7.31 3.08
N MET A 16 0.12 -7.48 4.23
CA MET A 16 0.80 -8.73 4.61
C MET A 16 -0.14 -9.96 4.50
N ARG A 17 -1.40 -9.80 4.91
CA ARG A 17 -2.41 -10.85 4.75
C ARG A 17 -2.66 -11.22 3.28
N GLN A 18 -2.68 -10.24 2.38
CA GLN A 18 -2.92 -10.48 0.95
C GLN A 18 -1.74 -11.16 0.26
N ILE A 19 -0.52 -10.98 0.77
CA ILE A 19 0.67 -11.71 0.30
C ILE A 19 0.91 -13.02 1.06
N ARG A 20 -0.09 -13.50 1.81
CA ARG A 20 -0.12 -14.80 2.52
C ARG A 20 0.91 -14.94 3.65
N PHE A 21 1.26 -13.84 4.29
CA PHE A 21 2.04 -13.90 5.53
C PHE A 21 1.27 -14.65 6.62
N SER A 22 1.91 -15.62 7.27
CA SER A 22 1.23 -16.68 8.04
C SER A 22 0.71 -16.24 9.42
N ASN A 23 1.15 -15.08 9.94
CA ASN A 23 0.76 -14.62 11.27
C ASN A 23 -0.63 -13.95 11.28
N SER A 24 -1.36 -14.12 12.39
CA SER A 24 -2.68 -13.52 12.56
C SER A 24 -2.61 -12.00 12.74
N GLN A 25 -3.70 -11.29 12.44
CA GLN A 25 -3.78 -9.84 12.67
C GLN A 25 -3.61 -9.45 14.14
N THR A 26 -4.11 -10.30 15.06
CA THR A 26 -3.94 -10.10 16.49
C THR A 26 -2.48 -10.23 16.89
N PHE A 27 -1.78 -11.26 16.38
CA PHE A 27 -0.35 -11.43 16.61
C PHE A 27 0.44 -10.22 16.12
N ILE A 28 0.23 -9.81 14.86
CA ILE A 28 0.90 -8.62 14.28
C ILE A 28 0.65 -7.37 15.14
N SER A 29 -0.59 -7.17 15.59
CA SER A 29 -0.94 -6.01 16.41
C SER A 29 -0.25 -6.05 17.78
N ASN A 30 -0.20 -7.22 18.42
CA ASN A 30 0.48 -7.42 19.69
C ASN A 30 1.99 -7.24 19.55
N THR A 31 2.61 -7.73 18.47
CA THR A 31 4.03 -7.50 18.19
C THR A 31 4.37 -6.01 18.16
N LEU A 32 3.58 -5.19 17.46
CA LEU A 32 3.80 -3.74 17.42
C LEU A 32 3.62 -3.06 18.79
N VAL A 33 2.72 -3.59 19.65
CA VAL A 33 2.50 -3.09 21.01
C VAL A 33 3.62 -3.51 21.95
N ASN A 34 4.15 -4.73 21.80
CA ASN A 34 5.25 -5.24 22.62
C ASN A 34 6.58 -4.54 22.26
N HIS A 35 6.75 -4.14 21.00
CA HIS A 35 7.97 -3.52 20.46
C HIS A 35 7.71 -2.06 20.05
N VAL A 36 7.31 -1.22 21.02
CA VAL A 36 6.90 0.18 20.76
C VAL A 36 8.01 1.02 20.16
N ASP A 37 9.25 0.84 20.61
CA ASP A 37 10.38 1.64 20.15
C ASP A 37 10.75 1.32 18.69
N LEU A 38 10.80 0.03 18.34
CA LEU A 38 10.92 -0.40 16.94
C LEU A 38 9.76 0.10 16.08
N THR A 39 8.54 0.11 16.62
CA THR A 39 7.37 0.65 15.90
C THR A 39 7.47 2.16 15.68
N ARG A 40 8.05 2.92 16.61
CA ARG A 40 8.34 4.35 16.41
C ARG A 40 9.37 4.56 15.32
N LEU A 41 10.44 3.77 15.28
CA LEU A 41 11.44 3.82 14.22
C LEU A 41 10.82 3.54 12.84
N LEU A 42 9.90 2.58 12.73
CA LEU A 42 9.16 2.33 11.48
C LEU A 42 8.33 3.55 11.04
N LEU A 43 7.63 4.20 11.97
CA LEU A 43 6.85 5.41 11.67
C LEU A 43 7.76 6.58 11.25
N GLU A 44 8.88 6.77 11.93
CA GLU A 44 9.85 7.80 11.58
C GLU A 44 10.50 7.51 10.22
N PHE A 45 10.89 6.27 9.94
CA PHE A 45 11.41 5.85 8.64
C PHE A 45 10.42 6.19 7.52
N PHE A 46 9.13 5.89 7.72
CA PHE A 46 8.09 6.25 6.76
C PHE A 46 7.95 7.76 6.58
N GLU A 47 8.00 8.53 7.66
CA GLU A 47 7.90 9.98 7.63
C GLU A 47 9.07 10.61 6.86
N VAL A 48 10.31 10.22 7.18
CA VAL A 48 11.52 10.70 6.48
C VAL A 48 11.44 10.45 4.98
N ARG A 49 10.84 9.33 4.58
CA ARG A 49 10.75 8.91 3.17
C ARG A 49 9.64 9.61 2.40
N PHE A 50 8.51 9.93 3.03
CA PHE A 50 7.29 10.35 2.32
C PHE A 50 6.69 11.68 2.76
N ASN A 51 7.09 12.25 3.89
CA ASN A 51 6.61 13.57 4.31
C ASN A 51 7.33 14.67 3.51
N PRO A 52 6.64 15.38 2.60
CA PRO A 52 7.27 16.40 1.76
C PRO A 52 7.79 17.60 2.56
N GLU A 53 7.29 17.81 3.79
CA GLU A 53 7.71 18.92 4.66
C GLU A 53 8.95 18.57 5.48
N ARG A 54 9.31 17.29 5.60
CA ARG A 54 10.40 16.82 6.48
C ARG A 54 11.79 17.10 5.90
N TYR A 55 11.99 16.76 4.64
CA TYR A 55 13.26 16.98 3.94
C TYR A 55 13.02 17.48 2.52
N GLN A 56 13.66 18.60 2.19
CA GLN A 56 13.65 19.15 0.83
C GLN A 56 14.78 18.57 -0.06
N SER A 57 15.79 17.95 0.56
CA SER A 57 16.95 17.36 -0.11
C SER A 57 16.88 15.84 -0.08
N GLU A 58 16.97 15.21 -1.25
CA GLU A 58 16.99 13.75 -1.39
C GLU A 58 18.17 13.11 -0.65
N GLY A 59 19.36 13.71 -0.71
CA GLY A 59 20.55 13.19 -0.02
C GLY A 59 20.38 13.18 1.51
N LYS A 60 19.78 14.24 2.09
CA LYS A 60 19.50 14.28 3.53
C LYS A 60 18.44 13.26 3.94
N SER A 61 17.39 13.10 3.14
CA SER A 61 16.37 12.08 3.38
C SER A 61 16.97 10.66 3.29
N ALA A 62 17.83 10.38 2.31
CA ALA A 62 18.48 9.09 2.15
C ALA A 62 19.41 8.76 3.32
N ALA A 63 20.24 9.71 3.77
CA ALA A 63 21.11 9.53 4.93
C ALA A 63 20.31 9.29 6.22
N ALA A 64 19.21 10.01 6.43
CA ALA A 64 18.32 9.80 7.57
C ALA A 64 17.63 8.42 7.53
N GLN A 65 17.19 7.97 6.35
CA GLN A 65 16.65 6.62 6.17
C GLN A 65 17.69 5.54 6.53
N GLN A 66 18.92 5.69 6.06
CA GLN A 66 20.00 4.74 6.36
C GLN A 66 20.31 4.69 7.87
N LYS A 67 20.34 5.84 8.54
CA LYS A 67 20.53 5.88 10.00
C LYS A 67 19.43 5.11 10.73
N LEU A 68 18.17 5.38 10.40
CA LEU A 68 17.01 4.73 11.02
C LEU A 68 16.98 3.23 10.74
N GLU A 69 17.42 2.80 9.55
CA GLU A 69 17.54 1.38 9.22
C GLU A 69 18.61 0.68 10.06
N ILE A 70 19.77 1.31 10.28
CA ILE A 70 20.81 0.76 11.17
C ILE A 70 20.28 0.64 12.60
N GLU A 71 19.63 1.68 13.11
CA GLU A 71 19.05 1.70 14.46
C GLU A 71 17.95 0.65 14.64
N PHE A 72 17.09 0.49 13.63
CA PHE A 72 16.04 -0.52 13.63
C PHE A 72 16.61 -1.94 13.60
N ASN A 73 17.64 -2.20 12.79
CA ASN A 73 18.28 -3.52 12.74
C ASN A 73 18.98 -3.86 14.06
N ALA A 74 19.65 -2.89 14.70
CA ALA A 74 20.25 -3.11 16.01
C ALA A 74 19.18 -3.41 17.09
N GLY A 75 18.02 -2.73 17.03
CA GLY A 75 16.90 -3.05 17.92
C GLY A 75 16.25 -4.41 17.63
N LEU A 76 16.30 -4.90 16.38
CA LEU A 76 15.82 -6.23 16.03
C LEU A 76 16.66 -7.35 16.63
N ASP A 77 17.97 -7.13 16.84
CA ASP A 77 18.86 -8.13 17.46
C ASP A 77 18.44 -8.48 18.90
N GLU A 78 17.70 -7.59 19.57
CA GLU A 78 17.15 -7.78 20.92
C GLU A 78 15.78 -8.49 20.92
N VAL A 79 15.20 -8.80 19.76
CA VAL A 79 13.89 -9.47 19.65
C VAL A 79 14.06 -10.98 19.74
N GLU A 80 13.78 -11.56 20.91
CA GLU A 80 13.93 -13.00 21.16
C GLU A 80 13.02 -13.89 20.30
N ASN A 81 11.80 -13.41 20.00
CA ASN A 81 10.81 -14.19 19.27
C ASN A 81 10.98 -14.04 17.75
N LEU A 82 11.45 -15.11 17.09
CA LEU A 82 11.65 -15.14 15.63
C LEU A 82 10.40 -14.78 14.81
N SER A 83 9.19 -15.08 15.29
CA SER A 83 7.96 -14.71 14.58
C SER A 83 7.67 -13.21 14.71
N GLU A 84 8.05 -12.59 15.83
CA GLU A 84 7.95 -11.14 16.04
C GLU A 84 9.00 -10.39 15.21
N ASP A 85 10.26 -10.87 15.18
CA ASP A 85 11.30 -10.33 14.28
C ASP A 85 10.80 -10.31 12.84
N ARG A 86 10.30 -11.44 12.33
CA ARG A 86 9.80 -11.54 10.95
C ARG A 86 8.70 -10.54 10.63
N VAL A 87 7.81 -10.26 11.59
CA VAL A 87 6.74 -9.25 11.41
C VAL A 87 7.36 -7.87 11.26
N LEU A 88 8.24 -7.48 12.20
CA LEU A 88 8.85 -6.16 12.24
C LEU A 88 9.74 -5.92 11.02
N ARG A 89 10.54 -6.91 10.64
CA ARG A 89 11.37 -6.90 9.44
C ARG A 89 10.53 -6.70 8.17
N LEU A 90 9.43 -7.43 8.04
CA LEU A 90 8.53 -7.29 6.89
C LEU A 90 7.87 -5.90 6.84
N PHE A 91 7.60 -5.25 7.97
CA PHE A 91 7.15 -3.86 7.95
C PHE A 91 8.17 -2.93 7.29
N LEU A 92 9.44 -3.02 7.69
CA LEU A 92 10.51 -2.21 7.11
C LEU A 92 10.65 -2.49 5.60
N GLU A 93 10.68 -3.76 5.21
CA GLU A 93 10.79 -4.19 3.81
C GLU A 93 9.64 -3.65 2.95
N LEU A 94 8.40 -3.69 3.45
CA LEU A 94 7.25 -3.11 2.75
C LEU A 94 7.36 -1.58 2.62
N MET A 95 7.86 -0.89 3.64
CA MET A 95 8.10 0.56 3.57
C MET A 95 9.21 0.90 2.57
N GLN A 96 10.28 0.11 2.52
CA GLN A 96 11.36 0.25 1.53
C GLN A 96 10.87 -0.03 0.10
N ALA A 97 10.02 -1.04 -0.08
CA ALA A 97 9.40 -1.41 -1.35
C ALA A 97 8.28 -0.44 -1.78
N THR A 98 7.87 0.48 -0.90
CA THR A 98 6.91 1.52 -1.25
C THR A 98 7.56 2.55 -2.17
N LEU A 99 6.93 2.73 -3.33
CA LEU A 99 7.30 3.72 -4.33
C LEU A 99 6.61 5.06 -4.09
N ARG A 100 5.32 5.05 -3.73
CA ARG A 100 4.49 6.24 -3.54
C ARG A 100 3.36 5.99 -2.55
N THR A 101 2.91 7.05 -1.89
CA THR A 101 1.75 7.02 -1.00
C THR A 101 0.95 8.32 -1.09
N ASN A 102 -0.35 8.26 -0.80
CA ASN A 102 -1.18 9.44 -0.65
C ASN A 102 -1.26 9.94 0.81
N TYR A 103 -0.51 9.34 1.74
CA TYR A 103 -0.69 9.54 3.18
C TYR A 103 -0.58 11.00 3.62
N TYR A 104 0.31 11.78 3.01
CA TYR A 104 0.49 13.23 3.29
C TYR A 104 -0.30 14.14 2.34
N GLN A 105 -1.09 13.58 1.42
CA GLN A 105 -1.86 14.37 0.47
C GLN A 105 -3.18 14.84 1.09
N PRO A 106 -3.45 16.16 1.12
CA PRO A 106 -4.76 16.66 1.49
C PRO A 106 -5.82 16.30 0.44
N ASP A 107 -7.09 16.32 0.85
CA ASP A 107 -8.23 16.30 -0.05
C ASP A 107 -8.57 17.71 -0.57
N GLY A 108 -9.68 17.83 -1.29
CA GLY A 108 -10.12 19.11 -1.87
C GLY A 108 -10.52 20.17 -0.85
N GLU A 109 -10.71 19.78 0.42
CA GLU A 109 -11.02 20.69 1.54
C GLU A 109 -9.78 20.96 2.42
N GLY A 110 -8.59 20.51 2.00
CA GLY A 110 -7.37 20.62 2.80
C GLY A 110 -7.29 19.61 3.95
N LYS A 111 -8.25 18.69 4.07
CA LYS A 111 -8.30 17.71 5.15
C LYS A 111 -7.56 16.44 4.76
N THR A 112 -7.24 15.62 5.76
CA THR A 112 -6.61 14.34 5.50
C THR A 112 -7.59 13.36 4.84
N LYS A 113 -7.16 12.67 3.77
CA LYS A 113 -7.99 11.68 3.08
C LYS A 113 -8.44 10.54 4.03
N PRO A 114 -9.69 10.04 3.90
CA PRO A 114 -10.23 8.96 4.75
C PRO A 114 -9.75 7.55 4.35
N TYR A 115 -8.77 7.48 3.46
CA TYR A 115 -8.16 6.24 2.96
C TYR A 115 -6.67 6.46 2.71
N ILE A 116 -5.91 5.38 2.81
CA ILE A 116 -4.49 5.32 2.49
C ILE A 116 -4.32 4.47 1.24
N SER A 117 -3.47 4.91 0.33
CA SER A 117 -3.10 4.21 -0.89
C SER A 117 -1.59 4.14 -0.97
N VAL A 118 -1.06 2.94 -1.17
CA VAL A 118 0.36 2.64 -1.21
C VAL A 118 0.66 1.94 -2.53
N LYS A 119 1.64 2.44 -3.28
CA LYS A 119 2.13 1.79 -4.49
C LYS A 119 3.43 1.06 -4.17
N PHE A 120 3.43 -0.25 -4.35
CA PHE A 120 4.56 -1.14 -4.12
C PHE A 120 5.29 -1.47 -5.42
N ASP A 121 6.57 -1.78 -5.26
CA ASP A 121 7.37 -2.59 -6.16
C ASP A 121 7.43 -4.03 -5.61
N PRO A 122 6.62 -4.97 -6.14
CA PRO A 122 6.59 -6.35 -5.67
C PRO A 122 7.93 -7.08 -5.76
N SER A 123 8.83 -6.67 -6.69
CA SER A 123 10.13 -7.33 -6.86
C SER A 123 11.10 -7.09 -5.70
N ARG A 124 10.81 -6.10 -4.85
CA ARG A 124 11.59 -5.74 -3.67
C ARG A 124 11.01 -6.31 -2.37
N ILE A 125 9.93 -7.08 -2.44
CA ILE A 125 9.27 -7.70 -1.28
C ILE A 125 9.68 -9.17 -1.24
N PRO A 126 10.24 -9.69 -0.14
CA PRO A 126 10.62 -11.09 -0.05
C PRO A 126 9.39 -12.01 -0.07
N ASP A 127 9.60 -13.22 -0.58
CA ASP A 127 8.60 -14.30 -0.64
C ASP A 127 7.26 -13.92 -1.31
N MET A 128 7.30 -12.89 -2.17
CA MET A 128 6.10 -12.39 -2.85
C MET A 128 5.46 -13.46 -3.73
N PRO A 129 4.17 -13.81 -3.54
CA PRO A 129 3.53 -14.88 -4.30
C PRO A 129 3.46 -14.61 -5.80
N LEU A 130 3.82 -15.63 -6.59
CA LEU A 130 3.72 -15.63 -8.05
C LEU A 130 2.26 -15.82 -8.54
N PRO A 131 1.92 -15.34 -9.76
CA PRO A 131 2.71 -14.43 -10.60
C PRO A 131 2.83 -13.02 -10.03
N MET A 132 4.03 -12.42 -10.12
CA MET A 132 4.29 -11.08 -9.63
C MET A 132 3.95 -10.02 -10.69
N PRO A 133 3.08 -9.03 -10.39
CA PRO A 133 2.92 -7.86 -11.24
C PRO A 133 4.16 -6.94 -11.15
N MET A 134 4.39 -6.12 -12.17
CA MET A 134 5.43 -5.08 -12.12
C MET A 134 5.14 -4.03 -11.04
N PHE A 135 3.87 -3.68 -10.84
CA PHE A 135 3.45 -2.78 -9.77
C PHE A 135 2.15 -3.25 -9.12
N GLU A 136 2.04 -3.01 -7.83
CA GLU A 136 0.82 -3.24 -7.07
C GLU A 136 0.42 -1.97 -6.30
N ILE A 137 -0.84 -1.57 -6.42
CA ILE A 137 -1.41 -0.46 -5.63
C ILE A 137 -2.36 -1.07 -4.63
N PHE A 138 -2.10 -0.87 -3.35
CA PHE A 138 -2.97 -1.28 -2.27
C PHE A 138 -3.72 -0.08 -1.71
N VAL A 139 -5.01 -0.24 -1.43
CA VAL A 139 -5.86 0.78 -0.82
C VAL A 139 -6.47 0.22 0.46
N TYR A 140 -6.31 0.97 1.54
CA TYR A 140 -6.90 0.67 2.83
C TYR A 140 -7.77 1.83 3.33
N SER A 141 -8.96 1.49 3.79
CA SER A 141 -9.83 2.33 4.62
C SER A 141 -10.56 1.45 5.63
N PRO A 142 -11.14 1.96 6.72
CA PRO A 142 -11.94 1.14 7.64
C PRO A 142 -13.13 0.44 6.98
N ARG A 143 -13.64 0.94 5.83
CA ARG A 143 -14.84 0.43 5.17
C ARG A 143 -14.55 -0.47 3.96
N VAL A 144 -13.39 -0.29 3.32
CA VAL A 144 -13.05 -0.98 2.06
C VAL A 144 -11.56 -1.21 1.96
N GLU A 145 -11.19 -2.31 1.32
CA GLU A 145 -9.83 -2.58 0.84
C GLU A 145 -9.84 -2.84 -0.66
N GLY A 146 -8.68 -2.70 -1.30
CA GLY A 146 -8.55 -3.06 -2.70
C GLY A 146 -7.11 -3.15 -3.16
N VAL A 147 -6.93 -3.86 -4.27
CA VAL A 147 -5.65 -3.98 -4.98
C VAL A 147 -5.83 -3.60 -6.43
N HIS A 148 -4.77 -3.10 -7.04
CA HIS A 148 -4.64 -3.00 -8.48
C HIS A 148 -3.27 -3.50 -8.94
N LEU A 149 -3.30 -4.53 -9.78
CA LEU A 149 -2.16 -5.28 -10.24
C LEU A 149 -1.84 -4.86 -11.68
N ARG A 150 -0.57 -4.56 -11.94
CA ARG A 150 -0.14 -4.00 -13.22
C ARG A 150 1.06 -4.76 -13.79
N GLY A 151 0.94 -5.29 -15.00
CA GLY A 151 2.00 -6.06 -15.65
C GLY A 151 3.12 -5.24 -16.30
N GLY A 152 2.96 -3.93 -16.50
CA GLY A 152 3.98 -3.12 -17.19
C GLY A 152 3.79 -1.61 -17.06
N LYS A 153 4.78 -0.83 -17.54
CA LYS A 153 4.81 0.66 -17.48
C LYS A 153 3.67 1.37 -18.22
N VAL A 154 3.03 0.69 -19.17
CA VAL A 154 1.78 1.08 -19.85
C VAL A 154 0.87 -0.15 -19.79
N ALA A 155 -0.27 -0.03 -19.12
CA ALA A 155 -1.19 -1.16 -18.94
C ALA A 155 -2.61 -0.62 -18.78
N ARG A 156 -3.60 -1.38 -19.25
CA ARG A 156 -5.02 -1.03 -19.16
C ARG A 156 -5.79 -2.16 -18.51
N GLY A 157 -6.77 -1.80 -17.67
CA GLY A 157 -7.46 -2.74 -16.81
C GLY A 157 -8.72 -2.18 -16.20
N GLY A 158 -9.74 -3.03 -16.08
CA GLY A 158 -10.97 -2.70 -15.36
C GLY A 158 -10.88 -3.01 -13.87
N LEU A 159 -11.87 -2.52 -13.12
CA LEU A 159 -12.05 -2.77 -11.70
C LEU A 159 -13.20 -3.75 -11.46
N ARG A 160 -13.12 -4.54 -10.38
CA ARG A 160 -14.17 -5.50 -9.98
C ARG A 160 -14.46 -5.44 -8.47
N TRP A 161 -15.67 -5.79 -8.07
CA TRP A 161 -15.98 -6.09 -6.67
C TRP A 161 -15.79 -7.58 -6.39
N SER A 162 -15.08 -7.87 -5.32
CA SER A 162 -14.87 -9.19 -4.74
C SER A 162 -15.63 -9.28 -3.42
N ASP A 163 -16.18 -10.46 -3.15
CA ASP A 163 -16.72 -10.90 -1.87
C ASP A 163 -15.69 -11.71 -1.05
N ARG A 164 -14.54 -12.06 -1.64
CA ARG A 164 -13.46 -12.85 -1.02
C ARG A 164 -12.55 -12.00 -0.16
N PHE A 165 -13.00 -11.70 1.06
CA PHE A 165 -12.25 -10.83 1.97
C PHE A 165 -10.86 -11.35 2.35
N GLU A 166 -10.66 -12.66 2.37
CA GLU A 166 -9.42 -13.28 2.82
C GLU A 166 -8.31 -13.24 1.77
N ASP A 167 -8.66 -13.41 0.49
CA ASP A 167 -7.68 -13.60 -0.57
C ASP A 167 -8.07 -12.94 -1.91
N TYR A 168 -8.78 -11.81 -1.87
CA TYR A 168 -9.15 -11.03 -3.06
C TYR A 168 -7.96 -10.71 -3.96
N ARG A 169 -6.74 -10.52 -3.42
CA ARG A 169 -5.54 -10.37 -4.26
C ARG A 169 -5.32 -11.56 -5.19
N THR A 170 -5.46 -12.78 -4.68
CA THR A 170 -5.32 -14.02 -5.47
C THR A 170 -6.43 -14.10 -6.53
N GLU A 171 -7.67 -13.78 -6.17
CA GLU A 171 -8.80 -13.75 -7.11
C GLU A 171 -8.53 -12.77 -8.26
N ILE A 172 -8.15 -11.53 -7.94
CA ILE A 172 -7.88 -10.49 -8.93
C ILE A 172 -6.68 -10.87 -9.81
N LEU A 173 -5.65 -11.51 -9.26
CA LEU A 173 -4.52 -12.02 -10.02
C LEU A 173 -4.95 -13.09 -11.04
N GLY A 174 -5.84 -14.02 -10.65
CA GLY A 174 -6.45 -14.99 -11.57
C GLY A 174 -7.18 -14.31 -12.74
N LEU A 175 -7.85 -13.19 -12.47
CA LEU A 175 -8.51 -12.38 -13.50
C LEU A 175 -7.54 -11.61 -14.40
N VAL A 176 -6.36 -11.19 -13.91
CA VAL A 176 -5.30 -10.59 -14.75
C VAL A 176 -4.87 -11.60 -15.81
N LYS A 177 -4.63 -12.87 -15.42
CA LYS A 177 -4.23 -13.93 -16.35
C LYS A 177 -5.26 -14.14 -17.46
N ALA A 178 -6.55 -14.16 -17.11
CA ALA A 178 -7.64 -14.26 -18.10
C ALA A 178 -7.73 -13.02 -19.03
N GLN A 179 -7.44 -11.81 -18.50
CA GLN A 179 -7.44 -10.58 -19.29
C GLN A 179 -6.25 -10.50 -20.25
N GLN A 180 -5.08 -11.00 -19.85
CA GLN A 180 -3.88 -11.06 -20.70
C GLN A 180 -4.12 -11.92 -21.93
N VAL A 181 -4.77 -13.08 -21.78
CA VAL A 181 -5.14 -13.95 -22.91
C VAL A 181 -6.10 -13.23 -23.87
N LYS A 182 -7.07 -12.48 -23.34
CA LYS A 182 -8.08 -11.78 -24.17
C LYS A 182 -7.55 -10.54 -24.90
N ASN A 183 -6.58 -9.84 -24.32
CA ASN A 183 -6.08 -8.55 -24.84
C ASN A 183 -4.68 -8.63 -25.48
N ALA A 184 -4.11 -9.84 -25.63
CA ALA A 184 -2.74 -10.04 -26.11
C ALA A 184 -2.42 -9.34 -27.44
N VAL A 185 -3.43 -9.16 -28.29
CA VAL A 185 -3.32 -8.52 -29.61
C VAL A 185 -3.35 -6.97 -29.53
N ILE A 186 -3.79 -6.36 -28.41
CA ILE A 186 -4.07 -4.92 -28.32
C ILE A 186 -3.13 -4.18 -27.35
N VAL A 187 -2.90 -4.73 -26.15
CA VAL A 187 -1.88 -4.22 -25.21
C VAL A 187 -1.27 -5.45 -24.52
N PRO A 188 0.01 -5.77 -24.76
CA PRO A 188 0.60 -7.06 -24.33
C PRO A 188 0.68 -7.22 -22.80
N VAL A 189 0.62 -6.12 -22.04
CA VAL A 189 0.65 -6.12 -20.58
C VAL A 189 -0.65 -5.56 -20.00
N GLY A 190 -1.43 -6.46 -19.38
CA GLY A 190 -2.71 -6.13 -18.74
C GLY A 190 -2.56 -5.50 -17.35
N ALA A 191 -3.63 -4.83 -16.91
CA ALA A 191 -3.85 -4.49 -15.51
C ALA A 191 -5.23 -5.00 -15.06
N LYS A 192 -5.41 -5.22 -13.76
CA LYS A 192 -6.72 -5.50 -13.17
C LYS A 192 -6.73 -5.08 -11.72
N GLY A 193 -7.86 -4.55 -11.28
CA GLY A 193 -8.04 -4.22 -9.86
C GLY A 193 -9.32 -4.81 -9.32
N GLY A 194 -9.36 -4.90 -8.00
CA GLY A 194 -10.59 -5.24 -7.31
C GLY A 194 -10.65 -4.71 -5.90
N PHE A 195 -11.87 -4.73 -5.37
CA PHE A 195 -12.22 -4.18 -4.06
C PHE A 195 -13.02 -5.18 -3.26
N VAL A 196 -12.89 -5.08 -1.94
CA VAL A 196 -13.75 -5.79 -1.00
C VAL A 196 -14.31 -4.83 0.05
N ALA A 197 -15.62 -4.91 0.29
CA ALA A 197 -16.28 -4.14 1.34
C ALA A 197 -16.15 -4.87 2.68
N LYS A 198 -15.66 -4.15 3.71
CA LYS A 198 -15.49 -4.68 5.08
C LYS A 198 -16.76 -4.63 5.92
N ARG A 199 -17.61 -3.67 5.60
CA ARG A 199 -18.94 -3.49 6.20
C ARG A 199 -19.90 -3.24 5.05
N LEU A 200 -20.60 -4.29 4.62
CA LEU A 200 -21.75 -4.14 3.75
C LEU A 200 -22.93 -3.68 4.63
N PRO A 201 -23.68 -2.65 4.24
CA PRO A 201 -25.03 -2.46 4.77
C PRO A 201 -25.88 -3.71 4.50
N ASP A 202 -27.00 -3.83 5.21
CA ASP A 202 -27.95 -4.93 5.02
C ASP A 202 -28.31 -5.13 3.55
N MET A 203 -28.69 -6.36 3.19
CA MET A 203 -28.92 -6.82 1.81
C MET A 203 -29.78 -5.86 0.97
N SER A 204 -30.79 -5.23 1.57
CA SER A 204 -31.69 -4.25 0.95
C SER A 204 -31.00 -2.96 0.50
N ASP A 205 -29.88 -2.58 1.15
CA ASP A 205 -29.14 -1.36 0.87
C ASP A 205 -27.87 -1.60 0.03
N ARG A 206 -27.57 -2.84 -0.36
CA ARG A 206 -26.32 -3.19 -1.06
C ARG A 206 -26.19 -2.50 -2.42
N GLU A 207 -27.27 -2.40 -3.20
CA GLU A 207 -27.22 -1.73 -4.51
C GLU A 207 -27.07 -0.21 -4.38
N ALA A 208 -27.74 0.41 -3.38
CA ALA A 208 -27.70 1.85 -3.14
C ALA A 208 -26.40 2.31 -2.43
N SER A 209 -25.80 1.47 -1.60
CA SER A 209 -24.61 1.81 -0.81
C SER A 209 -23.29 1.57 -1.54
N ARG A 210 -23.24 0.61 -2.48
CA ARG A 210 -22.12 0.36 -3.39
C ARG A 210 -21.57 1.64 -4.04
N PRO A 211 -22.38 2.51 -4.66
CA PRO A 211 -21.89 3.76 -5.27
C PRO A 211 -21.35 4.76 -4.23
N ARG A 212 -21.98 4.90 -3.05
CA ARG A 212 -21.56 5.85 -2.00
C ARG A 212 -20.23 5.43 -1.34
N VAL A 213 -20.05 4.14 -1.10
CA VAL A 213 -18.79 3.55 -0.60
C VAL A 213 -17.71 3.56 -1.70
N SER A 214 -18.09 3.44 -2.97
CA SER A 214 -17.17 3.50 -4.10
C SER A 214 -16.61 4.90 -4.40
N ARG A 215 -17.23 6.00 -3.94
CA ARG A 215 -16.86 7.36 -4.36
C ARG A 215 -15.45 7.80 -3.94
N PRO A 216 -15.03 7.66 -2.67
CA PRO A 216 -13.66 7.94 -2.27
C PRO A 216 -12.65 7.08 -3.03
N ILE A 217 -13.05 5.86 -3.37
CA ILE A 217 -12.18 4.81 -3.91
C ILE A 217 -12.12 4.82 -5.43
N LYS A 218 -13.18 5.20 -6.15
CA LYS A 218 -13.10 5.61 -7.55
C LYS A 218 -12.25 6.87 -7.64
N ARG A 219 -12.35 7.81 -6.70
CA ARG A 219 -11.43 8.95 -6.62
C ARG A 219 -10.01 8.54 -6.26
N SER A 220 -9.72 7.53 -5.44
CA SER A 220 -8.34 7.01 -5.26
C SER A 220 -7.89 6.24 -6.49
N SER A 221 -8.80 5.46 -7.07
CA SER A 221 -8.65 4.59 -8.24
C SER A 221 -8.61 5.37 -9.56
N VAL A 222 -8.85 6.67 -9.49
CA VAL A 222 -8.75 7.63 -10.59
C VAL A 222 -7.70 8.69 -10.24
N ALA A 223 -7.65 9.26 -9.03
CA ALA A 223 -6.65 10.28 -8.65
C ALA A 223 -5.24 9.74 -8.39
N CYS A 224 -5.07 8.49 -7.95
CA CYS A 224 -3.77 7.81 -8.02
C CYS A 224 -3.41 7.41 -9.48
N TRP A 225 -4.31 7.67 -10.44
CA TRP A 225 -4.34 7.07 -11.78
C TRP A 225 -4.41 8.10 -12.93
N THR A 226 -4.80 9.35 -12.68
CA THR A 226 -4.92 10.46 -13.63
C THR A 226 -4.03 11.65 -13.27
N LEU A 227 -3.30 11.61 -12.16
CA LEU A 227 -2.30 12.62 -11.91
C LEU A 227 -1.14 12.40 -12.89
N PRO A 228 -0.84 13.35 -13.78
CA PRO A 228 0.36 13.29 -14.58
C PRO A 228 1.56 13.17 -13.64
N THR A 229 2.62 12.54 -14.12
CA THR A 229 3.92 12.41 -13.45
C THR A 229 4.45 13.74 -12.90
N THR A 230 3.92 14.87 -13.38
CA THR A 230 4.32 16.25 -13.08
C THR A 230 3.88 16.79 -11.71
N TRP A 231 2.94 16.15 -11.00
CA TRP A 231 2.63 16.49 -9.61
C TRP A 231 3.43 15.68 -8.59
N TRP A 232 4.26 14.75 -9.06
CA TRP A 232 4.94 13.74 -8.24
C TRP A 232 6.38 13.48 -8.73
N THR A 233 7.03 14.52 -9.23
CA THR A 233 8.48 14.62 -9.36
C THR A 233 9.04 15.34 -8.14
N PRO A 234 10.21 14.94 -7.62
CA PRO A 234 11.01 15.78 -6.74
C PRO A 234 11.20 17.16 -7.40
N VAL A 235 11.40 18.19 -6.59
CA VAL A 235 11.60 19.60 -7.02
C VAL A 235 12.78 19.77 -8.02
N SER A 236 13.57 18.73 -8.29
CA SER A 236 14.75 18.78 -9.16
C SER A 236 14.48 18.93 -10.67
N SER A 237 13.24 18.88 -11.17
CA SER A 237 12.96 19.03 -12.61
C SER A 237 12.28 20.35 -13.03
N ARG A 238 12.22 21.37 -12.17
CA ARG A 238 11.70 22.72 -12.54
C ARG A 238 12.78 23.76 -12.84
N GLN A 239 14.06 23.39 -12.84
CA GLN A 239 15.16 24.25 -13.30
C GLN A 239 15.97 23.55 -14.39
N ARG A 240 15.44 23.59 -15.61
CA ARG A 240 16.17 23.53 -16.89
C ARG A 240 15.13 23.47 -18.02
N ARG A 241 14.59 24.64 -18.34
CA ARG A 241 14.22 25.13 -19.69
C ARG A 241 13.65 26.52 -19.55
#